data_AF-A0A8E2JL64-F1
#
_entry.id   AF-A0A8E2JL64-F1
#
_cell.length_a   1.000
_cell.length_b   1.000
_cell.length_c   1.000
_cell.angle_alpha   90.00
_cell.angle_beta   90.00
_cell.angle_gamma   90.00
#
_symmetry.space_group_name_H-M   'P 1'
#
loop_
_entity.id
_entity.type
_entity.pdbx_description
1 polymer ?
#
loop_
_entity_poly.entity_id
_entity_poly.type
_entity_poly.pdbx_seq_one_letter_code
_entity_poly.pdbx_strand_id
1 'polypeptide(L)'
;MPDPLSTIGGVAASIQFAEVALKMIHELHDFFHAVQTSRNDAQRHLTILNDTKTALHLVSAFIDECKATATASPKDSLNVLSMTLRGLCNDLKSLRGQIPADIESQLSTKIKWVFNTRTVNDLLQKVEVRKSNLLVILGILGLQSQNEFQCKANEAQNALQRLQLTVDKGTDSFQTINDSILMLTAVARNGHDAQTRTLHDIKDAMTVERTMINSRLDTQVQTLQSIADMIPAERIGLGSTGPLTQPVSSNHVVGGCSEDAIALIVRCELKRVLEPILEDSLSRSKIRNEALAQDLKDIIEDMTLKISRNATSRGRGRETESKMEEPGDTDSSTKPAQKSKLFDRTVISSTDPQ
;
A
#
# COMPACT_ATOMS: atom_id res chain seq x y z
N MET A 1 -21.41 14.65 19.45
CA MET A 1 -20.45 13.90 20.31
C MET A 1 -20.89 14.03 21.75
N PRO A 2 -20.98 12.94 22.52
CA PRO A 2 -21.25 13.01 23.95
C PRO A 2 -20.07 13.65 24.70
N ASP A 3 -20.39 14.43 25.74
CA ASP A 3 -19.40 15.03 26.63
C ASP A 3 -18.69 13.92 27.45
N PRO A 4 -17.37 13.73 27.28
CA PRO A 4 -16.60 12.68 27.93
C PRO A 4 -16.69 12.75 29.47
N LEU A 5 -16.90 13.95 30.03
CA LEU A 5 -17.04 14.16 31.47
C LEU A 5 -18.30 13.49 32.04
N SER A 6 -19.40 13.48 31.29
CA SER A 6 -20.64 12.84 31.74
C SER A 6 -20.50 11.32 31.86
N THR A 7 -19.80 10.68 30.92
CA THR A 7 -19.55 9.23 30.92
C THR A 7 -18.64 8.83 32.08
N ILE A 8 -17.59 9.60 32.35
CA ILE A 8 -16.69 9.38 33.48
C ILE A 8 -17.45 9.53 34.81
N GLY A 9 -18.32 10.54 34.92
CA GLY A 9 -19.16 10.74 36.11
C GLY A 9 -20.11 9.57 36.39
N GLY A 10 -20.76 9.02 35.37
CA GLY A 10 -21.65 7.85 35.51
C GLY A 10 -20.91 6.59 35.96
N VAL A 11 -19.71 6.36 35.40
CA VAL A 11 -18.82 5.25 35.79
C VAL A 11 -18.37 5.38 37.24
N ALA A 12 -17.89 6.55 37.64
CA ALA A 12 -17.41 6.80 39.00
C ALA A 12 -18.51 6.61 40.05
N ALA A 13 -19.73 7.12 39.78
CA ALA A 13 -20.87 6.93 40.66
C ALA A 13 -21.24 5.44 40.82
N SER A 14 -21.19 4.68 39.73
CA SER A 14 -21.51 3.25 39.74
C SER A 14 -20.52 2.44 40.59
N ILE A 15 -19.24 2.77 40.52
CA ILE A 15 -18.21 2.14 41.38
C ILE A 15 -18.45 2.45 42.84
N GLN A 16 -18.68 3.72 43.17
CA GLN A 16 -18.96 4.11 44.55
C GLN A 16 -20.20 3.36 45.11
N PHE A 17 -21.26 3.21 44.30
CA PHE A 17 -22.42 2.42 44.72
C PHE A 17 -22.09 0.94 44.91
N ALA A 18 -21.25 0.35 44.05
CA ALA A 18 -20.83 -1.04 44.17
C ALA A 18 -19.98 -1.27 45.44
N GLU A 19 -19.01 -0.38 45.71
CA GLU A 19 -18.17 -0.43 46.91
C GLU A 19 -18.98 -0.29 48.20
N VAL A 20 -19.90 0.68 48.24
CA VAL A 20 -20.79 0.88 49.39
C VAL A 20 -21.70 -0.33 49.59
N ALA A 21 -22.22 -0.91 48.51
CA ALA A 21 -23.03 -2.13 48.56
C ALA A 21 -22.22 -3.34 49.06
N LEU A 22 -20.99 -3.53 48.59
CA LEU A 22 -20.10 -4.60 49.04
C LEU A 22 -19.80 -4.50 50.54
N LYS A 23 -19.52 -3.29 51.04
CA LYS A 23 -19.31 -3.07 52.48
C LYS A 23 -20.55 -3.43 53.30
N MET A 24 -21.74 -3.05 52.84
CA MET A 24 -23.00 -3.40 53.51
C MET A 24 -23.25 -4.92 53.48
N ILE A 25 -22.99 -5.60 52.36
CA ILE A 25 -23.13 -7.05 52.27
C ILE A 25 -22.20 -7.76 53.26
N HIS A 26 -20.97 -7.27 53.45
CA HIS A 26 -20.05 -7.87 54.41
C HIS A 26 -20.59 -7.77 55.85
N GLU A 27 -21.05 -6.59 56.28
CA GLU A 27 -21.66 -6.39 57.59
C GLU A 27 -22.90 -7.28 57.79
N LEU A 28 -23.74 -7.40 56.77
CA LEU A 28 -24.93 -8.26 56.78
C LEU A 28 -24.54 -9.74 56.88
N HIS A 29 -23.53 -10.15 56.12
CA HIS A 29 -23.03 -11.52 56.11
C HIS A 29 -22.52 -11.93 57.49
N ASP A 30 -21.70 -11.09 58.14
CA ASP A 30 -21.17 -11.36 59.48
C ASP A 30 -22.31 -11.51 60.51
N PHE A 31 -23.35 -10.68 60.41
CA PHE A 31 -24.54 -10.81 61.25
C PHE A 31 -25.29 -12.14 61.00
N PHE A 32 -25.62 -12.46 59.75
CA PHE A 32 -26.37 -13.69 59.45
C PHE A 32 -25.58 -14.94 59.76
N HIS A 33 -24.26 -14.91 59.61
CA HIS A 33 -23.36 -15.99 59.99
C HIS A 33 -23.37 -16.21 61.51
N ALA A 34 -23.36 -15.14 62.31
CA ALA A 34 -23.45 -15.26 63.77
C ALA A 34 -24.80 -15.83 64.24
N VAL A 35 -25.90 -15.58 63.50
CA VAL A 35 -27.26 -16.06 63.82
C VAL A 35 -27.54 -17.45 63.22
N GLN A 36 -26.69 -17.93 62.30
CA GLN A 36 -26.86 -19.15 61.51
C GLN A 36 -27.06 -20.43 62.36
N THR A 37 -26.44 -20.47 63.53
CA THR A 37 -26.54 -21.60 64.48
C THR A 37 -27.97 -21.88 64.94
N SER A 38 -28.90 -20.94 64.73
CA SER A 38 -30.28 -21.01 65.24
C SER A 38 -31.35 -21.32 64.19
N ARG A 39 -31.08 -21.21 62.87
CA ARG A 39 -32.16 -21.28 61.86
C ARG A 39 -31.71 -21.61 60.43
N ASN A 40 -32.46 -22.48 59.76
CA ASN A 40 -32.31 -22.78 58.32
C ASN A 40 -32.46 -21.54 57.41
N ASP A 41 -33.28 -20.56 57.82
CA ASP A 41 -33.51 -19.35 57.02
C ASP A 41 -32.25 -18.49 56.87
N ALA A 42 -31.37 -18.49 57.87
CA ALA A 42 -30.11 -17.76 57.83
C ALA A 42 -29.19 -18.27 56.71
N GLN A 43 -29.19 -19.58 56.44
CA GLN A 43 -28.43 -20.15 55.33
C GLN A 43 -28.90 -19.60 53.98
N ARG A 44 -30.22 -19.54 53.77
CA ARG A 44 -30.80 -18.97 52.54
C ARG A 44 -30.41 -17.50 52.39
N HIS A 45 -30.46 -16.72 53.48
CA HIS A 45 -30.08 -15.31 53.48
C HIS A 45 -28.60 -15.14 53.13
N LEU A 46 -27.72 -15.97 53.71
CA LEU A 46 -26.29 -15.99 53.38
C LEU A 46 -26.04 -16.31 51.91
N THR A 47 -26.75 -17.28 51.33
CA THR A 47 -26.65 -17.59 49.89
C THR A 47 -27.04 -16.39 49.03
N ILE A 48 -28.16 -15.73 49.31
CA ILE A 48 -28.61 -14.54 48.56
C ILE A 48 -27.57 -13.42 48.64
N LEU A 49 -27.01 -13.17 49.83
CA LEU A 49 -25.99 -12.14 50.03
C LEU A 49 -24.69 -12.48 49.31
N ASN A 50 -24.26 -13.74 49.34
CA ASN A 50 -23.06 -14.18 48.64
C ASN A 50 -23.22 -14.09 47.12
N ASP A 51 -24.37 -14.48 46.57
CA ASP A 51 -24.67 -14.31 45.15
C ASP A 51 -24.66 -12.82 44.76
N THR A 52 -25.23 -11.96 45.61
CA THR A 52 -25.25 -10.51 45.38
C THR A 52 -23.84 -9.93 45.41
N LYS A 53 -22.98 -10.41 46.32
CA LYS A 53 -21.56 -10.08 46.37
C LYS A 53 -20.85 -10.45 45.07
N THR A 54 -21.05 -11.68 44.58
CA THR A 54 -20.50 -12.15 43.30
C THR A 54 -20.96 -11.26 42.14
N ALA A 55 -22.25 -10.92 42.08
CA ALA A 55 -22.79 -10.03 41.07
C ALA A 55 -22.16 -8.62 41.11
N LEU A 56 -21.96 -8.06 42.30
CA LEU A 56 -21.27 -6.77 42.45
C LEU A 56 -19.81 -6.82 42.03
N HIS A 57 -19.09 -7.91 42.31
CA HIS A 57 -17.72 -8.09 41.81
C HIS A 57 -17.67 -8.16 40.28
N LEU A 58 -18.63 -8.84 39.65
CA LEU A 58 -18.76 -8.85 38.19
C LEU A 58 -19.03 -7.44 37.64
N VAL A 59 -19.87 -6.64 38.31
CA VAL A 59 -20.09 -5.24 37.93
C VAL A 59 -18.81 -4.42 38.05
N SER A 60 -18.08 -4.53 39.16
CA SER A 60 -16.82 -3.80 39.35
C SER A 60 -15.80 -4.16 38.26
N ALA A 61 -15.63 -5.46 37.98
CA ALA A 61 -14.74 -5.94 36.93
C ALA A 61 -15.12 -5.39 35.55
N PHE A 62 -16.42 -5.43 35.20
CA PHE A 62 -16.93 -4.86 33.96
C PHE A 62 -16.67 -3.35 33.85
N ILE A 63 -16.86 -2.60 34.95
CA ILE A 63 -16.61 -1.16 34.95
C ILE A 63 -15.12 -0.86 34.78
N ASP A 64 -14.23 -1.64 35.40
CA ASP A 64 -12.79 -1.46 35.24
C ASP A 64 -12.33 -1.80 33.82
N GLU A 65 -12.93 -2.82 33.18
CA GLU A 65 -12.73 -3.09 31.76
C GLU A 65 -13.17 -1.91 30.88
N CYS A 66 -14.35 -1.32 31.15
CA CYS A 66 -14.83 -0.14 30.44
C CYS A 66 -13.90 1.08 30.58
N LYS A 67 -13.24 1.25 31.73
CA LYS A 67 -12.24 2.31 31.90
C LYS A 67 -11.00 2.06 31.06
N ALA A 68 -10.55 0.81 30.97
CA ALA A 68 -9.33 0.44 30.27
C ALA A 68 -9.46 0.61 28.76
N THR A 69 -10.63 0.32 28.19
CA THR A 69 -10.83 0.39 26.74
C THR A 69 -10.96 1.81 26.20
N ALA A 70 -11.25 2.81 27.05
CA ALA A 70 -11.46 4.22 26.66
C ALA A 70 -12.38 4.44 25.44
N THR A 71 -13.14 3.42 25.04
CA THR A 71 -14.07 3.46 23.92
C THR A 71 -15.35 4.14 24.36
N ALA A 72 -16.06 4.75 23.41
CA ALA A 72 -17.31 5.45 23.64
C ALA A 72 -18.37 4.49 24.21
N SER A 73 -18.36 4.30 25.53
CA SER A 73 -19.32 3.45 26.22
C SER A 73 -20.74 3.92 25.92
N PRO A 74 -21.70 3.02 25.67
CA PRO A 74 -23.09 3.38 25.49
C PRO A 74 -23.62 4.04 26.76
N LYS A 75 -23.76 5.38 26.69
CA LYS A 75 -24.11 6.26 27.83
C LYS A 75 -25.43 5.86 28.47
N ASP A 76 -26.38 5.42 27.65
CA ASP A 76 -27.72 5.04 28.10
C ASP A 76 -27.69 3.77 28.95
N SER A 77 -26.86 2.79 28.57
CA SER A 77 -26.75 1.52 29.29
C SER A 77 -26.06 1.69 30.65
N LEU A 78 -25.06 2.58 30.76
CA LEU A 78 -24.43 2.91 32.06
C LEU A 78 -25.36 3.63 33.02
N ASN A 79 -26.27 4.48 32.50
CA ASN A 79 -27.27 5.14 33.34
C ASN A 79 -28.23 4.11 33.98
N VAL A 80 -28.70 3.13 33.19
CA VAL A 80 -29.55 2.05 33.69
C VAL A 80 -28.83 1.20 34.74
N LEU A 81 -27.55 0.89 34.53
CA LEU A 81 -26.71 0.21 35.50
C LEU A 81 -26.59 1.01 36.81
N SER A 82 -26.27 2.31 36.72
CA SER A 82 -26.14 3.21 37.87
C SER A 82 -27.44 3.32 38.67
N MET A 83 -28.58 3.45 37.98
CA MET A 83 -29.90 3.48 38.64
C MET A 83 -30.22 2.16 39.35
N THR A 84 -29.88 1.03 38.73
CA THR A 84 -30.10 -0.30 39.32
C THR A 84 -29.22 -0.52 40.56
N LEU A 85 -27.93 -0.16 40.48
CA LEU A 85 -26.99 -0.21 41.61
C LEU A 85 -27.43 0.69 42.76
N ARG A 86 -27.86 1.93 42.47
CA ARG A 86 -28.40 2.84 43.49
C ARG A 86 -29.61 2.22 44.19
N GLY A 87 -30.50 1.61 43.43
CA GLY A 87 -31.65 0.88 43.96
C GLY A 87 -31.25 -0.28 44.88
N LEU A 88 -30.27 -1.08 44.47
CA LEU A 88 -29.70 -2.16 45.29
C LEU A 88 -29.06 -1.63 46.57
N CYS A 89 -28.30 -0.54 46.48
CA CYS A 89 -27.69 0.13 47.63
C CYS A 89 -28.76 0.60 48.63
N ASN A 90 -29.85 1.19 48.15
CA ASN A 90 -30.96 1.61 48.99
C ASN A 90 -31.64 0.43 49.69
N ASP A 91 -31.89 -0.67 48.97
CA ASP A 91 -32.49 -1.87 49.54
C ASP A 91 -31.58 -2.51 50.61
N LEU A 92 -30.27 -2.59 50.36
CA LEU A 92 -29.28 -3.07 51.33
C LEU A 92 -29.18 -2.16 52.56
N LYS A 93 -29.26 -0.84 52.38
CA LYS A 93 -29.30 0.12 53.49
C LYS A 93 -30.57 -0.05 54.33
N SER A 94 -31.72 -0.25 53.68
CA SER A 94 -32.97 -0.56 54.37
C SER A 94 -32.88 -1.88 55.12
N LEU A 95 -32.26 -2.91 54.53
CA LEU A 95 -32.04 -4.22 55.15
C LEU A 95 -31.12 -4.12 56.37
N ARG A 96 -30.01 -3.40 56.26
CA ARG A 96 -29.10 -3.08 57.38
C ARG A 96 -29.84 -2.37 58.51
N GLY A 97 -30.73 -1.43 58.19
CA GLY A 97 -31.52 -0.70 59.20
C GLY A 97 -32.51 -1.58 59.98
N GLN A 98 -32.88 -2.75 59.47
CA GLN A 98 -33.71 -3.73 60.19
C GLN A 98 -32.89 -4.64 61.11
N ILE A 99 -31.56 -4.63 60.99
CA ILE A 99 -30.66 -5.51 61.73
C ILE A 99 -30.12 -4.77 62.96
N PRO A 100 -30.11 -5.39 64.14
CA PRO A 100 -29.49 -4.82 65.33
C PRO A 100 -28.02 -4.51 65.09
N ALA A 101 -27.56 -3.32 65.51
CA ALA A 101 -26.15 -2.95 65.39
C ALA A 101 -25.22 -3.83 66.22
N ASP A 102 -25.76 -4.47 67.26
CA ASP A 102 -25.02 -5.35 68.17
C ASP A 102 -25.80 -6.65 68.44
N ILE A 103 -25.13 -7.79 68.25
CA ILE A 103 -25.67 -9.14 68.44
C ILE A 103 -25.85 -9.45 69.94
N GLU A 104 -25.07 -8.79 70.79
CA GLU A 104 -25.15 -8.90 72.25
C GLU A 104 -26.26 -8.03 72.86
N SER A 105 -27.00 -7.31 72.02
CA SER A 105 -28.10 -6.45 72.46
C SER A 105 -29.18 -7.20 73.24
N GLN A 106 -29.88 -6.43 74.09
CA GLN A 106 -30.95 -6.88 74.98
C GLN A 106 -31.98 -7.79 74.29
N LEU A 107 -32.54 -8.74 75.05
CA LEU A 107 -33.56 -9.70 74.58
C LEU A 107 -34.72 -9.04 73.82
N SER A 108 -35.11 -7.82 74.22
CA SER A 108 -36.14 -7.01 73.54
C SER A 108 -35.81 -6.74 72.06
N THR A 109 -34.54 -6.49 71.74
CA THR A 109 -34.05 -6.26 70.38
C THR A 109 -34.10 -7.54 69.55
N LYS A 110 -33.76 -8.69 70.15
CA LYS A 110 -33.85 -10.01 69.51
C LYS A 110 -35.31 -10.38 69.22
N ILE A 111 -36.21 -10.16 70.18
CA ILE A 111 -37.64 -10.38 70.01
C ILE A 111 -38.19 -9.48 68.89
N LYS A 112 -37.84 -8.19 68.89
CA LYS A 112 -38.24 -7.24 67.83
C LYS A 112 -37.76 -7.69 66.46
N TRP A 113 -36.55 -8.22 66.35
CA TRP A 113 -36.02 -8.78 65.10
C TRP A 113 -36.81 -10.01 64.64
N VAL A 114 -37.16 -10.93 65.54
CA VAL A 114 -38.01 -12.09 65.21
C VAL A 114 -39.36 -11.63 64.64
N PHE A 115 -39.98 -10.58 65.21
CA PHE A 115 -41.21 -10.01 64.66
C PHE A 115 -41.00 -9.31 63.30
N ASN A 116 -39.81 -8.75 63.06
CA ASN A 116 -39.45 -8.13 61.79
C ASN A 116 -38.94 -9.11 60.72
N THR A 117 -38.95 -10.42 60.98
CA THR A 117 -38.42 -11.44 60.05
C THR A 117 -39.15 -11.39 58.69
N ARG A 118 -40.45 -11.09 58.68
CA ARG A 118 -41.21 -10.91 57.42
C ARG A 118 -40.68 -9.75 56.60
N THR A 119 -40.47 -8.59 57.23
CA THR A 119 -39.91 -7.40 56.57
C THR A 119 -38.51 -7.65 56.04
N VAL A 120 -37.67 -8.38 56.79
CA VAL A 120 -36.33 -8.78 56.36
C VAL A 120 -36.39 -9.68 55.13
N ASN A 121 -37.30 -10.67 55.11
CA ASN A 121 -37.51 -11.54 53.96
C ASN A 121 -37.99 -10.77 52.72
N ASP A 122 -38.93 -9.84 52.88
CA ASP A 122 -39.43 -9.00 51.79
C ASP A 122 -38.30 -8.13 51.20
N LEU A 123 -37.42 -7.58 52.05
CA LEU A 123 -36.26 -6.81 51.61
C LEU A 123 -35.21 -7.69 50.91
N LEU A 124 -34.94 -8.89 51.43
CA LEU A 124 -34.03 -9.85 50.77
C LEU A 124 -34.56 -10.31 49.41
N GLN A 125 -35.87 -10.49 49.27
CA GLN A 125 -36.48 -10.80 47.98
C GLN A 125 -36.29 -9.63 46.98
N LYS A 126 -36.43 -8.38 47.44
CA LYS A 126 -36.13 -7.20 46.59
C LYS A 126 -34.67 -7.16 46.16
N VAL A 127 -33.74 -7.44 47.09
CA VAL A 127 -32.31 -7.57 46.78
C VAL A 127 -32.06 -8.65 45.72
N GLU A 128 -32.70 -9.81 45.85
CA GLU A 128 -32.60 -10.93 44.90
C GLU A 128 -33.14 -10.57 43.50
N VAL A 129 -34.29 -9.88 43.42
CA VAL A 129 -34.84 -9.37 42.15
C VAL A 129 -33.88 -8.36 41.52
N ARG A 130 -33.34 -7.42 42.29
CA ARG A 130 -32.37 -6.43 41.76
C ARG A 130 -31.05 -7.06 41.34
N LYS A 131 -30.55 -8.08 42.06
CA LYS A 131 -29.40 -8.89 41.65
C LYS A 131 -29.63 -9.48 40.26
N SER A 132 -30.79 -10.08 40.05
CA SER A 132 -31.15 -10.69 38.77
C SER A 132 -31.20 -9.65 37.65
N ASN A 133 -31.82 -8.50 37.90
CA ASN A 133 -31.84 -7.37 36.94
C ASN A 133 -30.42 -6.87 36.62
N LEU A 134 -29.55 -6.77 37.63
CA LEU A 134 -28.16 -6.36 37.48
C LEU A 134 -27.40 -7.31 36.55
N LEU A 135 -27.55 -8.62 36.75
CA LEU A 135 -26.92 -9.65 35.90
C LEU A 135 -27.46 -9.61 34.46
N VAL A 136 -28.75 -9.37 34.26
CA VAL A 136 -29.33 -9.20 32.92
C VAL A 136 -28.76 -7.96 32.23
N ILE A 137 -28.68 -6.83 32.93
CA ILE A 137 -28.08 -5.59 32.40
C ILE A 137 -26.62 -5.82 32.02
N LEU A 138 -25.85 -6.50 32.88
CA LEU A 138 -24.47 -6.88 32.57
C LEU A 138 -24.37 -7.78 31.34
N GLY A 139 -25.26 -8.76 31.20
CA GLY A 139 -25.30 -9.62 30.02
C GLY A 139 -25.57 -8.84 28.72
N ILE A 140 -26.53 -7.92 28.75
CA ILE A 140 -26.84 -7.04 27.61
C ILE A 140 -25.63 -6.16 27.29
N LEU A 141 -25.01 -5.55 28.30
CA LEU A 141 -23.82 -4.72 28.15
C LEU A 141 -22.62 -5.49 27.57
N GLY A 142 -22.39 -6.72 28.04
CA GLY A 142 -21.35 -7.59 27.52
C GLY A 142 -21.57 -7.94 26.04
N LEU A 143 -22.80 -8.27 25.66
CA LEU A 143 -23.16 -8.54 24.26
C LEU A 143 -23.02 -7.29 23.38
N GLN A 144 -23.38 -6.11 23.87
CA GLN A 144 -23.19 -4.84 23.15
C GLN A 144 -21.71 -4.56 22.89
N SER A 145 -20.85 -4.73 23.91
CA SER A 145 -19.40 -4.58 23.80
C SER A 145 -18.81 -5.55 22.76
N GLN A 146 -19.22 -6.83 22.82
CA GLN A 146 -18.77 -7.85 21.88
C GLN A 146 -19.19 -7.52 20.43
N ASN A 147 -20.42 -7.04 20.22
CA ASN A 147 -20.90 -6.63 18.90
C ASN A 147 -20.13 -5.42 18.36
N GLU A 148 -19.82 -4.43 19.21
CA GLU A 148 -19.01 -3.29 18.80
C GLU A 148 -17.59 -3.73 18.40
N PHE A 149 -16.98 -4.63 19.18
CA PHE A 149 -15.69 -5.21 18.86
C PHE A 149 -15.71 -5.97 17.53
N GLN A 150 -16.74 -6.80 17.29
CA GLN A 150 -16.91 -7.49 16.02
C GLN A 150 -17.10 -6.53 14.85
N CYS A 151 -17.87 -5.45 15.03
CA CYS A 151 -18.04 -4.43 14.00
C CYS A 151 -16.70 -3.79 13.63
N LYS A 152 -15.91 -3.35 14.63
CA LYS A 152 -14.57 -2.78 14.41
C LYS A 152 -13.60 -3.77 13.78
N ALA A 153 -13.66 -5.05 14.18
CA ALA A 153 -12.85 -6.10 13.57
C ALA A 153 -13.20 -6.29 12.09
N ASN A 154 -14.48 -6.29 11.74
CA ASN A 154 -14.94 -6.36 10.36
C ASN A 154 -14.53 -5.13 9.55
N GLU A 155 -14.62 -3.93 10.13
CA GLU A 155 -14.14 -2.69 9.49
C GLU A 155 -12.62 -2.75 9.21
N ALA A 156 -11.83 -3.21 10.18
CA ALA A 156 -10.40 -3.40 10.03
C ALA A 156 -10.08 -4.46 8.96
N GLN A 157 -10.81 -5.58 8.94
CA GLN A 157 -10.67 -6.61 7.91
C GLN A 157 -10.99 -6.07 6.52
N ASN A 158 -12.06 -5.29 6.38
CA ASN A 158 -12.43 -4.65 5.12
C ASN A 158 -11.34 -3.65 4.67
N ALA A 159 -10.75 -2.90 5.60
CA ALA A 159 -9.63 -2.00 5.30
C ALA A 159 -8.39 -2.77 4.82
N LEU A 160 -8.06 -3.90 5.45
CA LEU A 160 -6.96 -4.77 5.03
C LEU A 160 -7.20 -5.36 3.64
N GLN A 161 -8.43 -5.79 3.32
CA GLN A 161 -8.77 -6.27 1.97
C GLN A 161 -8.60 -5.18 0.90
N ARG A 162 -8.99 -3.94 1.20
CA ARG A 162 -8.77 -2.80 0.28
C ARG A 162 -7.28 -2.52 0.08
N LEU A 163 -6.49 -2.62 1.15
CA LEU A 163 -5.04 -2.45 1.06
C LEU A 163 -4.40 -3.55 0.22
N GLN A 164 -4.81 -4.81 0.41
CA GLN A 164 -4.35 -5.94 -0.38
C GLN A 164 -4.62 -5.72 -1.87
N LEU A 165 -5.85 -5.35 -2.24
CA LEU A 165 -6.21 -5.05 -3.63
C LEU A 165 -5.38 -3.90 -4.22
N THR A 166 -5.00 -2.91 -3.39
CA THR A 166 -4.12 -1.82 -3.82
C THR A 166 -2.69 -2.31 -4.06
N VAL A 167 -2.17 -3.20 -3.21
CA VAL A 167 -0.85 -3.83 -3.36
C VAL A 167 -0.81 -4.72 -4.60
N ASP A 168 -1.84 -5.53 -4.84
CA ASP A 168 -1.93 -6.41 -6.00
C ASP A 168 -1.92 -5.58 -7.31
N LYS A 169 -2.73 -4.51 -7.37
CA LYS A 169 -2.72 -3.55 -8.50
C LYS A 169 -1.36 -2.87 -8.69
N GLY A 170 -0.66 -2.59 -7.59
CA GLY A 170 0.71 -2.10 -7.61
C GLY A 170 1.68 -3.10 -8.25
N THR A 171 1.59 -4.36 -7.84
CA THR A 171 2.39 -5.48 -8.37
C THR A 171 2.17 -5.66 -9.87
N ASP A 172 0.92 -5.65 -10.34
CA ASP A 172 0.60 -5.73 -11.78
C ASP A 172 1.20 -4.57 -12.58
N SER A 173 1.19 -3.37 -11.99
CA SER A 173 1.78 -2.18 -12.60
C SER A 173 3.30 -2.31 -12.71
N PHE A 174 3.98 -2.81 -11.66
CA PHE A 174 5.41 -3.10 -11.69
C PHE A 174 5.78 -4.17 -12.71
N GLN A 175 4.99 -5.24 -12.81
CA GLN A 175 5.21 -6.28 -13.80
C GLN A 175 5.13 -5.70 -15.22
N THR A 176 4.12 -4.86 -15.49
CA THR A 176 4.00 -4.21 -16.80
C THR A 176 5.18 -3.28 -17.12
N ILE A 177 5.70 -2.56 -16.13
CA ILE A 177 6.89 -1.73 -16.28
C ILE A 177 8.10 -2.61 -16.60
N ASN A 178 8.28 -3.71 -15.87
CA ASN A 178 9.37 -4.66 -16.10
C ASN A 178 9.32 -5.26 -17.51
N ASP A 179 8.15 -5.68 -17.98
CA ASP A 179 7.96 -6.19 -19.34
C ASP A 179 8.31 -5.12 -20.39
N SER A 180 7.96 -3.85 -20.14
CA SER A 180 8.31 -2.72 -21.01
C SER A 180 9.82 -2.47 -21.05
N ILE A 181 10.51 -2.59 -19.91
CA ILE A 181 11.98 -2.47 -19.83
C ILE A 181 12.66 -3.61 -20.60
N LEU A 182 12.16 -4.84 -20.47
CA LEU A 182 12.68 -5.99 -21.22
C LEU A 182 12.52 -5.79 -22.73
N MET A 183 11.36 -5.28 -23.17
CA MET A 183 11.11 -4.94 -24.58
C MET A 183 12.08 -3.85 -25.08
N LEU A 184 12.28 -2.77 -24.32
CA LEU A 184 13.24 -1.71 -24.67
C LEU A 184 14.68 -2.23 -24.74
N THR A 185 15.06 -3.10 -23.81
CA THR A 185 16.40 -3.73 -23.78
C THR A 185 16.61 -4.59 -25.02
N ALA A 186 15.60 -5.36 -25.44
CA ALA A 186 15.66 -6.14 -26.67
C ALA A 186 15.80 -5.26 -27.92
N VAL A 187 15.05 -4.15 -28.00
CA VAL A 187 15.17 -3.19 -29.11
C VAL A 187 16.55 -2.55 -29.15
N ALA A 188 17.08 -2.11 -28.00
CA ALA A 188 18.41 -1.51 -27.91
C ALA A 188 19.51 -2.49 -28.34
N ARG A 189 19.41 -3.76 -27.91
CA ARG A 189 20.33 -4.83 -28.32
C ARG A 189 20.27 -5.06 -29.83
N ASN A 190 19.08 -5.20 -30.40
CA ASN A 190 18.91 -5.39 -31.84
C ASN A 190 19.45 -4.19 -32.65
N GLY A 191 19.25 -2.96 -32.16
CA GLY A 191 19.81 -1.75 -32.77
C GLY A 191 21.33 -1.73 -32.73
N HIS A 192 21.93 -2.10 -31.59
CA HIS A 192 23.39 -2.21 -31.45
C HIS A 192 23.98 -3.28 -32.39
N ASP A 193 23.33 -4.44 -32.49
CA ASP A 193 23.74 -5.52 -33.39
C ASP A 193 23.65 -5.08 -34.86
N ALA A 194 22.60 -4.35 -35.24
CA ALA A 194 22.45 -3.79 -36.58
C ALA A 194 23.54 -2.76 -36.90
N GLN A 195 23.83 -1.84 -35.98
CA GLN A 195 24.91 -0.85 -36.12
C GLN A 195 26.29 -1.51 -36.22
N THR A 196 26.52 -2.59 -35.47
CA THR A 196 27.78 -3.33 -35.51
C THR A 196 27.97 -4.02 -36.86
N ARG A 197 26.90 -4.59 -37.44
CA ARG A 197 26.93 -5.16 -38.79
C ARG A 197 27.22 -4.11 -39.86
N THR A 198 26.54 -2.97 -39.83
CA THR A 198 26.79 -1.91 -40.84
C THR A 198 28.21 -1.37 -40.78
N LEU A 199 28.79 -1.22 -39.58
CA LEU A 199 30.20 -0.86 -39.43
C LEU A 199 31.16 -1.93 -39.99
N HIS A 200 30.82 -3.21 -39.83
CA HIS A 200 31.58 -4.31 -40.41
C HIS A 200 31.51 -4.29 -41.95
N ASP A 201 30.32 -4.15 -42.52
CA ASP A 201 30.11 -4.06 -43.96
C ASP A 201 30.85 -2.86 -44.58
N ILE A 202 30.85 -1.70 -43.90
CA ILE A 202 31.62 -0.52 -44.31
C ILE A 202 33.12 -0.81 -44.29
N LYS A 203 33.62 -1.44 -43.23
CA LYS A 203 35.04 -1.81 -43.09
C LYS A 203 35.47 -2.77 -44.22
N ASP A 204 34.63 -3.75 -44.55
CA ASP A 204 34.91 -4.71 -45.61
C ASP A 204 34.90 -4.03 -46.98
N ALA A 205 33.91 -3.17 -47.26
CA ALA A 205 33.85 -2.36 -48.48
C ALA A 205 35.10 -1.48 -48.64
N MET A 206 35.54 -0.80 -47.56
CA MET A 206 36.76 0.01 -47.56
C MET A 206 38.02 -0.84 -47.81
N THR A 207 38.06 -2.07 -47.30
CA THR A 207 39.18 -2.99 -47.52
C THR A 207 39.25 -3.41 -48.98
N VAL A 208 38.12 -3.75 -49.59
CA VAL A 208 38.02 -4.07 -51.02
C VAL A 208 38.48 -2.88 -51.87
N GLU A 209 37.97 -1.68 -51.61
CA GLU A 209 38.33 -0.48 -52.35
C GLU A 209 39.84 -0.17 -52.24
N ARG A 210 40.42 -0.28 -51.04
CA ARG A 210 41.87 -0.16 -50.83
C ARG A 210 42.65 -1.17 -51.68
N THR A 211 42.24 -2.43 -51.73
CA THR A 211 42.92 -3.45 -52.55
C THR A 211 42.84 -3.14 -54.05
N MET A 212 41.70 -2.64 -54.53
CA MET A 212 41.55 -2.21 -55.93
C MET A 212 42.44 -1.01 -56.26
N ILE A 213 42.49 -0.01 -55.37
CA ILE A 213 43.35 1.17 -55.55
C ILE A 213 44.83 0.75 -55.61
N ASN A 214 45.27 -0.11 -54.68
CA ASN A 214 46.65 -0.60 -54.66
C ASN A 214 46.99 -1.38 -55.94
N SER A 215 46.11 -2.28 -56.39
CA SER A 215 46.31 -3.02 -57.64
C SER A 215 46.40 -2.09 -58.86
N ARG A 216 45.58 -1.04 -58.91
CA ARG A 216 45.64 -0.03 -59.99
C ARG A 216 46.93 0.77 -59.94
N LEU A 217 47.37 1.14 -58.74
CA LEU A 217 48.63 1.85 -58.53
C LEU A 217 49.83 0.99 -58.96
N ASP A 218 49.86 -0.28 -58.56
CA ASP A 218 50.90 -1.23 -58.97
C ASP A 218 50.95 -1.37 -60.49
N THR A 219 49.80 -1.44 -61.16
CA THR A 219 49.70 -1.48 -62.63
C THR A 219 50.28 -0.20 -63.25
N GLN A 220 49.99 0.97 -62.67
CA GLN A 220 50.55 2.24 -63.14
C GLN A 220 52.07 2.33 -62.91
N VAL A 221 52.56 1.84 -61.77
CA VAL A 221 53.99 1.78 -61.48
C VAL A 221 54.70 0.84 -62.48
N GLN A 222 54.13 -0.34 -62.76
CA GLN A 222 54.69 -1.28 -63.74
C GLN A 222 54.72 -0.72 -65.17
N THR A 223 53.67 0.00 -65.58
CA THR A 223 53.64 0.64 -66.90
C THR A 223 54.67 1.77 -67.00
N LEU A 224 54.81 2.60 -65.97
CA LEU A 224 55.85 3.62 -65.90
C LEU A 224 57.26 3.01 -65.91
N GLN A 225 57.47 1.91 -65.18
CA GLN A 225 58.74 1.18 -65.19
C GLN A 225 59.05 0.64 -66.59
N SER A 226 58.07 0.06 -67.27
CA SER A 226 58.23 -0.43 -68.66
C SER A 226 58.58 0.70 -69.63
N ILE A 227 57.98 1.88 -69.46
CA ILE A 227 58.31 3.08 -70.25
C ILE A 227 59.74 3.54 -69.96
N ALA A 228 60.15 3.55 -68.69
CA ALA A 228 61.52 3.91 -68.30
C ALA A 228 62.55 2.95 -68.90
N ASP A 229 62.27 1.65 -68.89
CA ASP A 229 63.13 0.61 -69.48
C ASP A 229 63.22 0.73 -71.02
N MET A 230 62.23 1.33 -71.68
CA MET A 230 62.26 1.62 -73.12
C MET A 230 63.13 2.83 -73.49
N ILE A 231 63.60 3.64 -72.53
CA ILE A 231 64.48 4.78 -72.79
C ILE A 231 65.92 4.24 -72.92
N PRO A 232 66.56 4.29 -74.11
CA PRO A 232 67.90 3.73 -74.29
C PRO A 232 68.93 4.44 -73.41
N ALA A 233 69.66 3.69 -72.59
CA ALA A 233 70.67 4.19 -71.67
C ALA A 233 71.88 4.89 -72.35
N GLU A 234 71.95 4.93 -73.69
CA GLU A 234 73.08 5.44 -74.47
C GLU A 234 73.21 6.98 -74.56
N ARG A 235 72.41 7.77 -73.83
CA ARG A 235 72.49 9.25 -73.89
C ARG A 235 72.94 9.99 -72.63
N ILE A 236 73.44 9.29 -71.61
CA ILE A 236 74.09 9.95 -70.46
C ILE A 236 75.50 9.38 -70.29
N GLY A 237 76.42 9.89 -71.12
CA GLY A 237 77.84 9.71 -70.92
C GLY A 237 78.31 10.54 -69.73
N LEU A 238 78.48 9.92 -68.57
CA LEU A 238 79.29 10.43 -67.47
C LEU A 238 80.25 9.32 -67.05
N GLY A 239 81.41 9.34 -67.70
CA GLY A 239 82.56 8.55 -67.29
C GLY A 239 83.34 9.25 -66.17
N SER A 240 83.83 8.42 -65.25
CA SER A 240 85.18 8.47 -64.69
C SER A 240 85.52 9.54 -63.64
N THR A 241 85.46 9.10 -62.38
CA THR A 241 86.48 9.20 -61.31
C THR A 241 87.51 10.34 -61.35
N GLY A 242 87.55 11.12 -60.26
CA GLY A 242 88.75 11.87 -59.82
C GLY A 242 88.44 12.87 -58.69
N PRO A 243 89.12 12.81 -57.52
CA PRO A 243 88.94 13.75 -56.42
C PRO A 243 89.88 14.95 -56.59
N LEU A 244 89.42 16.18 -56.31
CA LEU A 244 90.26 17.30 -55.82
C LEU A 244 89.42 18.55 -55.54
N THR A 245 89.97 19.31 -54.63
CA THR A 245 89.54 20.55 -53.99
C THR A 245 89.38 21.77 -54.90
N GLN A 246 88.47 22.66 -54.46
CA GLN A 246 88.43 24.12 -54.61
C GLN A 246 87.74 24.80 -55.82
N PRO A 247 87.22 26.03 -55.62
CA PRO A 247 86.02 26.55 -56.27
C PRO A 247 86.32 27.60 -57.34
N VAL A 248 85.58 27.59 -58.46
CA VAL A 248 85.44 28.75 -59.34
C VAL A 248 84.04 28.79 -59.93
N SER A 249 83.47 29.99 -59.85
CA SER A 249 82.22 30.44 -60.45
C SER A 249 82.30 30.50 -61.98
N SER A 250 81.21 30.08 -62.64
CA SER A 250 80.55 30.78 -63.76
C SER A 250 80.10 29.83 -64.87
N ASN A 251 78.77 29.71 -64.98
CA ASN A 251 77.98 29.69 -66.21
C ASN A 251 78.54 28.96 -67.44
N HIS A 252 77.98 27.78 -67.70
CA HIS A 252 77.36 27.54 -68.99
C HIS A 252 76.16 26.61 -68.88
N VAL A 253 75.02 27.15 -69.33
CA VAL A 253 73.72 26.53 -69.48
C VAL A 253 73.79 25.45 -70.56
N VAL A 254 73.62 24.19 -70.18
CA VAL A 254 73.25 23.08 -71.08
C VAL A 254 72.16 22.25 -70.41
N GLY A 255 70.90 22.59 -70.70
CA GLY A 255 69.84 21.66 -71.10
C GLY A 255 69.44 20.46 -70.22
N GLY A 256 69.84 20.37 -68.95
CA GLY A 256 69.28 19.40 -68.01
C GLY A 256 68.09 20.02 -67.29
N CYS A 257 66.89 19.43 -67.40
CA CYS A 257 65.79 19.77 -66.49
C CYS A 257 66.32 19.63 -65.06
N SER A 258 66.39 20.73 -64.30
CA SER A 258 66.84 20.66 -62.92
C SER A 258 65.91 19.71 -62.16
N GLU A 259 66.46 18.99 -61.19
CA GLU A 259 65.69 18.11 -60.30
C GLU A 259 64.48 18.84 -59.70
N ASP A 260 64.63 20.14 -59.44
CA ASP A 260 63.56 21.04 -59.02
C ASP A 260 62.43 21.19 -60.04
N ALA A 261 62.75 21.25 -61.35
CA ALA A 261 61.75 21.34 -62.41
C ALA A 261 60.95 20.03 -62.52
N ILE A 262 61.61 18.87 -62.40
CA ILE A 262 60.93 17.55 -62.40
C ILE A 262 60.08 17.41 -61.14
N ALA A 263 60.57 17.81 -59.97
CA ALA A 263 59.81 17.79 -58.73
C ALA A 263 58.58 18.71 -58.78
N LEU A 264 58.70 19.87 -59.43
CA LEU A 264 57.57 20.78 -59.68
C LEU A 264 56.53 20.14 -60.60
N ILE A 265 56.95 19.55 -61.73
CA ILE A 265 56.03 18.87 -62.66
C ILE A 265 55.33 17.70 -61.97
N VAL A 266 56.05 16.88 -61.21
CA VAL A 266 55.48 15.76 -60.45
C VAL A 266 54.52 16.23 -59.37
N ARG A 267 54.83 17.29 -58.62
CA ARG A 267 53.89 17.88 -57.65
C ARG A 267 52.65 18.45 -58.32
N CYS A 268 52.82 19.17 -59.43
CA CYS A 268 51.70 19.72 -60.19
C CYS A 268 50.79 18.62 -60.73
N GLU A 269 51.35 17.54 -61.27
CA GLU A 269 50.56 16.41 -61.77
C GLU A 269 49.94 15.57 -60.65
N LEU A 270 50.67 15.30 -59.56
CA LEU A 270 50.10 14.64 -58.37
C LEU A 270 48.92 15.44 -57.82
N LYS A 271 49.07 16.76 -57.71
CA LYS A 271 47.98 17.63 -57.26
C LYS A 271 46.81 17.58 -58.24
N ARG A 272 47.07 17.76 -59.54
CA ARG A 272 46.05 17.74 -60.60
C ARG A 272 45.24 16.44 -60.63
N VAL A 273 45.87 15.30 -60.33
CA VAL A 273 45.21 13.98 -60.34
C VAL A 273 44.55 13.64 -59.00
N LEU A 274 45.22 13.89 -57.87
CA LEU A 274 44.72 13.48 -56.55
C LEU A 274 43.67 14.43 -55.97
N GLU A 275 43.78 15.73 -56.22
CA GLU A 275 42.84 16.74 -55.69
C GLU A 275 41.38 16.46 -56.10
N PRO A 276 41.04 16.23 -57.39
CA PRO A 276 39.66 15.93 -57.76
C PRO A 276 39.17 14.58 -57.23
N ILE A 277 40.04 13.58 -57.05
CA ILE A 277 39.67 12.28 -56.47
C ILE A 277 39.35 12.43 -54.98
N LEU A 278 40.14 13.20 -54.25
CA LEU A 278 39.92 13.48 -52.83
C LEU A 278 38.68 14.34 -52.62
N GLU A 279 38.46 15.36 -53.44
CA GLU A 279 37.25 16.20 -53.38
C GLU A 279 35.98 15.40 -53.69
N ASP A 280 35.99 14.54 -54.72
CA ASP A 280 34.86 13.67 -55.06
C ASP A 280 34.60 12.65 -53.94
N SER A 281 35.63 12.00 -53.42
CA SER A 281 35.51 11.05 -52.30
C SER A 281 34.98 11.71 -51.02
N LEU A 282 35.50 12.89 -50.67
CA LEU A 282 35.04 13.67 -49.51
C LEU A 282 33.58 14.11 -49.69
N SER A 283 33.20 14.56 -50.89
CA SER A 283 31.84 14.97 -51.21
C SER A 283 30.86 13.80 -51.13
N ARG A 284 31.21 12.62 -51.67
CA ARG A 284 30.39 11.41 -51.56
C ARG A 284 30.25 10.93 -50.12
N SER A 285 31.33 10.99 -49.34
CA SER A 285 31.31 10.67 -47.92
C SER A 285 30.40 11.61 -47.13
N LYS A 286 30.47 12.92 -47.41
CA LYS A 286 29.59 13.93 -46.81
C LYS A 286 28.11 13.66 -47.10
N ILE A 287 27.76 13.42 -48.37
CA ILE A 287 26.38 13.11 -48.79
C ILE A 287 25.87 11.84 -48.08
N ARG A 288 26.69 10.79 -48.00
CA ARG A 288 26.31 9.55 -47.32
C ARG A 288 26.08 9.77 -45.82
N ASN A 289 26.94 10.56 -45.17
CA ASN A 289 26.79 10.87 -43.74
C ASN A 289 25.55 11.73 -43.46
N GLU A 290 25.23 12.68 -44.34
CA GLU A 290 23.99 13.48 -44.24
C GLU A 290 22.76 12.60 -44.42
N ALA A 291 22.76 11.65 -45.36
CA ALA A 291 21.68 10.68 -45.54
C ALA A 291 21.48 9.79 -44.30
N LEU A 292 22.57 9.25 -43.73
CA LEU A 292 22.49 8.43 -42.50
C LEU A 292 21.99 9.23 -41.29
N ALA A 293 22.39 10.51 -41.17
CA ALA A 293 21.90 11.37 -40.10
C ALA A 293 20.40 11.64 -40.22
N GLN A 294 19.89 11.79 -41.46
CA GLN A 294 18.47 11.95 -41.71
C GLN A 294 17.68 10.67 -41.41
N ASP A 295 18.16 9.49 -41.82
CA ASP A 295 17.51 8.21 -41.51
C ASP A 295 17.40 7.98 -39.99
N LEU A 296 18.46 8.31 -39.22
CA LEU A 296 18.43 8.21 -37.76
C LEU A 296 17.40 9.16 -37.13
N LYS A 297 17.28 10.38 -37.67
CA LYS A 297 16.30 11.36 -37.21
C LYS A 297 14.87 10.84 -37.42
N ASP A 298 14.59 10.27 -38.59
CA ASP A 298 13.27 9.75 -38.94
C ASP A 298 12.88 8.55 -38.03
N ILE A 299 13.83 7.67 -37.71
CA ILE A 299 13.62 6.57 -36.76
C ILE A 299 13.29 7.08 -35.35
N ILE A 300 14.01 8.11 -34.88
CA ILE A 300 13.76 8.72 -33.56
C ILE A 300 12.36 9.36 -33.50
N GLU A 301 11.96 10.06 -34.55
CA GLU A 301 10.64 10.69 -34.64
C GLU A 301 9.51 9.63 -34.65
N ASP A 302 9.64 8.56 -35.44
CA ASP A 302 8.67 7.45 -35.45
C ASP A 302 8.54 6.76 -34.09
N MET A 303 9.67 6.49 -33.42
CA MET A 303 9.66 5.92 -32.07
C MET A 303 8.99 6.85 -31.06
N THR A 304 9.27 8.16 -31.12
CA THR A 304 8.67 9.16 -30.24
C THR A 304 7.15 9.20 -30.43
N LEU A 305 6.67 9.19 -31.68
CA LEU A 305 5.25 9.16 -31.99
C LEU A 305 4.57 7.88 -31.51
N LYS A 306 5.22 6.71 -31.64
CA LYS A 306 4.71 5.44 -31.10
C LYS A 306 4.60 5.47 -29.58
N ILE A 307 5.58 6.03 -28.88
CA ILE A 307 5.54 6.20 -27.42
C ILE A 307 4.38 7.12 -27.01
N SER A 308 4.22 8.27 -27.68
CA SER A 308 3.11 9.21 -27.39
C SER A 308 1.73 8.61 -27.66
N ARG A 309 1.58 7.82 -28.74
CA ARG A 309 0.32 7.12 -29.04
C ARG A 309 0.00 6.05 -27.99
N ASN A 310 0.99 5.31 -27.51
CA ASN A 310 0.80 4.32 -26.45
C ASN A 310 0.47 4.96 -25.10
N ALA A 311 1.03 6.14 -24.80
CA ALA A 311 0.68 6.88 -23.58
C ALA A 311 -0.77 7.42 -23.62
N THR A 312 -1.21 7.91 -24.78
CA THR A 312 -2.57 8.50 -24.95
C THR A 312 -3.66 7.45 -25.09
N SER A 313 -3.42 6.32 -25.76
CA SER A 313 -4.38 5.21 -25.86
C SER A 313 -4.65 4.57 -24.49
N ARG A 314 -3.65 4.54 -23.60
CA ARG A 314 -3.77 4.02 -22.24
C ARG A 314 -4.56 4.94 -21.29
N GLY A 315 -4.68 6.22 -21.63
CA GLY A 315 -5.49 7.20 -20.88
C GLY A 315 -6.99 7.13 -21.19
N ARG A 316 -7.38 6.83 -22.44
CA ARG A 316 -8.80 6.81 -22.87
C ARG A 316 -9.58 5.57 -22.43
N GLY A 317 -8.91 4.47 -22.08
CA GLY A 317 -9.56 3.24 -21.63
C GLY A 317 -10.05 3.26 -20.18
N ARG A 318 -9.74 4.31 -19.39
CA ARG A 318 -10.16 4.40 -17.97
C ARG A 318 -11.33 5.33 -17.69
N GLU A 319 -11.77 6.15 -18.65
CA GLU A 319 -12.88 7.10 -18.43
C GLU A 319 -14.25 6.58 -18.91
N THR A 320 -14.31 5.46 -19.64
CA THR A 320 -15.57 4.90 -20.14
C THR A 320 -16.19 3.79 -19.28
N GLU A 321 -15.48 3.26 -18.28
CA GLU A 321 -16.04 2.30 -17.31
C GLU A 321 -16.58 2.96 -16.02
N SER A 322 -16.44 4.29 -15.87
CA SER A 322 -16.88 5.01 -14.65
C SER A 322 -18.28 5.65 -14.76
N LYS A 323 -19.07 5.37 -15.82
CA LYS A 323 -20.31 6.10 -16.08
C LYS A 323 -21.54 5.25 -16.39
N MET A 324 -21.63 4.05 -15.82
CA MET A 324 -22.86 3.24 -15.90
C MET A 324 -23.11 2.45 -14.61
N GLU A 325 -23.20 3.13 -13.48
CA GLU A 325 -23.92 2.64 -12.28
C GLU A 325 -24.59 3.85 -11.61
N GLU A 326 -25.76 4.24 -12.14
CA GLU A 326 -26.78 4.95 -11.37
C GLU A 326 -27.81 3.91 -10.87
N PRO A 327 -28.43 4.15 -9.70
CA PRO A 327 -29.16 3.14 -8.94
C PRO A 327 -30.59 2.98 -9.46
N GLY A 328 -30.91 1.77 -9.90
CA GLY A 328 -32.29 1.39 -10.19
C GLY A 328 -33.00 0.92 -8.93
N ASP A 329 -33.92 1.74 -8.44
CA ASP A 329 -35.03 1.33 -7.58
C ASP A 329 -35.67 0.04 -8.12
N THR A 330 -35.74 -0.99 -7.28
CA THR A 330 -36.69 -2.09 -7.47
C THR A 330 -37.36 -2.40 -6.15
N ASP A 331 -38.54 -1.80 -6.03
CA ASP A 331 -39.56 -2.11 -5.06
C ASP A 331 -40.23 -3.46 -5.40
N SER A 332 -40.57 -4.19 -4.33
CA SER A 332 -41.64 -5.18 -4.24
C SER A 332 -41.54 -6.58 -4.89
N SER A 333 -41.86 -7.58 -4.04
CA SER A 333 -42.95 -8.56 -4.27
C SER A 333 -42.59 -10.05 -4.51
N THR A 334 -42.64 -10.81 -3.40
CA THR A 334 -43.53 -11.97 -3.17
C THR A 334 -43.27 -13.34 -3.84
N LYS A 335 -43.07 -14.40 -3.02
CA LYS A 335 -43.92 -15.64 -2.85
C LYS A 335 -43.12 -16.83 -2.23
N PRO A 336 -43.74 -17.96 -1.78
CA PRO A 336 -44.57 -18.05 -0.57
C PRO A 336 -44.30 -19.35 0.28
N ALA A 337 -45.08 -19.50 1.35
CA ALA A 337 -45.56 -20.74 1.96
C ALA A 337 -44.60 -21.64 2.77
N GLN A 338 -44.76 -21.59 4.10
CA GLN A 338 -44.94 -22.82 4.87
C GLN A 338 -45.99 -22.64 5.99
N LYS A 339 -46.86 -23.64 6.08
CA LYS A 339 -48.11 -23.71 6.84
C LYS A 339 -47.86 -24.15 8.29
N SER A 340 -48.47 -23.47 9.25
CA SER A 340 -48.95 -24.04 10.53
C SER A 340 -49.99 -23.07 11.11
N LYS A 341 -51.27 -23.18 10.73
CA LYS A 341 -52.36 -23.88 11.43
C LYS A 341 -52.53 -23.51 12.92
N LEU A 342 -53.75 -23.02 13.20
CA LEU A 342 -54.54 -23.09 14.43
C LEU A 342 -54.13 -22.19 15.61
N PHE A 343 -54.85 -21.09 15.81
CA PHE A 343 -56.06 -21.06 16.65
C PHE A 343 -56.78 -19.71 16.51
N ASP A 344 -58.01 -19.75 16.00
CA ASP A 344 -59.00 -18.69 16.16
C ASP A 344 -59.57 -18.72 17.57
N ARG A 345 -59.64 -17.56 18.22
CA ARG A 345 -60.83 -17.19 19.00
C ARG A 345 -60.94 -15.67 19.17
N THR A 346 -61.73 -15.08 18.28
CA THR A 346 -62.42 -13.80 18.44
C THR A 346 -63.43 -13.89 19.59
N VAL A 347 -63.55 -12.86 20.46
CA VAL A 347 -64.84 -12.31 20.95
C VAL A 347 -64.65 -10.86 21.45
N ILE A 348 -65.18 -9.90 20.66
CA ILE A 348 -66.09 -8.78 20.99
C ILE A 348 -65.85 -7.94 22.27
N SER A 349 -65.61 -6.63 22.10
CA SER A 349 -66.51 -5.59 22.67
C SER A 349 -66.33 -4.24 21.96
N SER A 350 -67.39 -3.86 21.25
CA SER A 350 -67.68 -2.50 20.80
C SER A 350 -68.20 -1.68 21.99
N THR A 351 -67.68 -0.48 22.15
CA THR A 351 -68.32 0.59 22.93
C THR A 351 -68.13 1.88 22.14
N ASP A 352 -69.22 2.35 21.52
CA ASP A 352 -69.35 3.72 21.05
C ASP A 352 -69.84 4.64 22.19
N PRO A 353 -69.59 5.96 22.08
CA PRO A 353 -69.90 6.93 23.12
C PRO A 353 -71.27 7.62 22.91
N GLN A 354 -71.90 8.01 24.03
CA GLN A 354 -72.73 9.21 24.13
C GLN A 354 -72.31 10.03 25.34
#